data_AF-A0A7V9BL90-F1
#
_entry.id   AF-A0A7V9BL90-F1
#
_cell.length_a   1.000
_cell.length_b   1.000
_cell.length_c   1.000
_cell.angle_alpha   90.00
_cell.angle_beta   90.00
_cell.angle_gamma   90.00
#
_symmetry.space_group_name_H-M   'P 1'
#
loop_
_entity.id
_entity.type
_entity.pdbx_description
1 polymer ?
#
loop_
_entity_poly.entity_id
_entity_poly.type
_entity_poly.pdbx_seq_one_letter_code
_entity_poly.pdbx_strand_id
1 'polypeptide(L)'
;MVLGMGLGGRVDMRVANWIGLICATPVVWWAGWPFFERGWTSIRNRRTNMFTLIALGVGAAFLFSVAGTVAPDLFPGGFRVHGVVETYFDTAVVIT
;
A
#
# COMPACT_ATOMS: atom_id res chain seq x y z
N MET A 1 1.12 6.18 7.57
CA MET A 1 1.38 7.45 8.29
C MET A 1 0.12 8.10 8.90
N VAL A 2 -0.94 8.42 8.15
CA VAL A 2 -2.12 9.15 8.70
C VAL A 2 -2.85 8.38 9.81
N LEU A 3 -3.11 7.08 9.63
CA LEU A 3 -3.74 6.23 10.66
C LEU A 3 -2.88 6.10 11.93
N GLY A 4 -1.56 6.04 11.80
CA GLY A 4 -0.63 5.94 12.93
C GLY A 4 -0.43 7.25 13.69
N MET A 5 -0.50 8.40 13.00
CA MET A 5 -0.40 9.72 13.61
C MET A 5 -1.74 10.16 14.24
N GLY A 6 -2.88 9.86 13.62
CA GLY A 6 -4.21 10.26 14.08
C GLY A 6 -4.75 9.46 15.27
N LEU A 7 -4.26 8.23 15.48
CA LEU A 7 -4.66 7.34 16.60
C LEU A 7 -3.68 7.37 17.78
N GLY A 8 -2.91 8.46 17.91
CA GLY A 8 -1.90 8.68 18.94
C GLY A 8 -2.32 8.17 20.33
N GLY A 9 -1.72 7.04 20.73
CA GLY A 9 -1.81 6.47 22.07
C GLY A 9 -2.93 5.46 22.35
N ARG A 10 -3.83 5.16 21.40
CA ARG A 10 -5.02 4.30 21.69
C ARG A 10 -5.09 2.97 20.94
N VAL A 11 -4.37 2.81 19.84
CA VAL A 11 -4.47 1.61 18.98
C VAL A 11 -3.08 1.05 18.73
N ASP A 12 -2.92 -0.25 18.95
CA ASP A 12 -1.69 -0.99 18.62
C ASP A 12 -1.41 -0.86 17.11
N MET A 13 -0.17 -0.50 16.75
CA MET A 13 0.24 -0.29 15.37
C MET A 13 0.03 -1.55 14.51
N ARG A 14 0.10 -2.76 15.10
CA ARG A 14 -0.24 -4.01 14.41
C ARG A 14 -1.71 -4.02 13.99
N VAL A 15 -2.61 -3.66 14.90
CA VAL A 15 -4.05 -3.61 14.64
C VAL A 15 -4.36 -2.56 13.58
N ALA A 16 -3.71 -1.39 13.65
CA ALA A 16 -3.86 -0.34 12.63
C ALA A 16 -3.42 -0.82 11.23
N ASN A 17 -2.32 -1.57 11.13
CA ASN A 17 -1.87 -2.16 9.86
C ASN A 17 -2.88 -3.17 9.29
N TRP A 18 -3.46 -4.03 10.13
CA TRP A 18 -4.49 -5.00 9.70
C TRP A 18 -5.77 -4.31 9.24
N ILE A 19 -6.23 -3.29 9.96
CA ILE A 19 -7.39 -2.48 9.55
C ILE A 19 -7.09 -1.78 8.22
N GLY A 20 -5.90 -1.19 8.10
CA GLY A 20 -5.43 -0.54 6.87
C GLY A 20 -5.44 -1.50 5.68
N LEU A 21 -4.97 -2.74 5.86
CA LEU A 21 -4.99 -3.77 4.83
C LEU A 21 -6.43 -4.09 4.38
N ILE A 22 -7.34 -4.35 5.34
CA ILE A 22 -8.73 -4.70 5.03
C ILE A 22 -9.44 -3.56 4.30
N CYS A 23 -9.25 -2.31 4.74
CA CYS A 23 -9.87 -1.14 4.13
C CYS A 23 -9.24 -0.77 2.78
N ALA A 24 -7.92 -0.91 2.64
CA ALA A 24 -7.22 -0.56 1.40
C ALA A 24 -7.46 -1.57 0.28
N THR A 25 -7.65 -2.85 0.61
CA THR A 25 -7.87 -3.92 -0.39
C THR A 25 -9.03 -3.62 -1.35
N PRO A 26 -10.26 -3.31 -0.91
CA PRO A 26 -11.35 -2.99 -1.83
C PRO A 26 -11.12 -1.69 -2.60
N VAL A 27 -10.44 -0.70 -2.02
CA VAL A 27 -10.15 0.56 -2.73
C VAL A 27 -9.17 0.29 -3.88
N VAL A 28 -8.01 -0.29 -3.57
CA VAL A 28 -6.94 -0.53 -4.56
C VAL A 28 -7.41 -1.50 -5.63
N TRP A 29 -8.09 -2.58 -5.26
CA TRP A 29 -8.47 -3.63 -6.21
C TRP A 29 -9.76 -3.35 -6.97
N TRP A 30 -10.70 -2.59 -6.40
CA TRP A 30 -11.99 -2.34 -7.03
C TRP A 30 -12.04 -0.96 -7.68
N ALA A 31 -11.75 0.11 -6.94
CA ALA A 31 -11.70 1.46 -7.50
C ALA A 31 -10.46 1.65 -8.40
N GLY A 32 -9.33 1.03 -8.06
CA GLY A 32 -8.09 1.13 -8.83
C GLY A 32 -8.02 0.25 -10.08
N TRP A 33 -8.94 -0.68 -10.25
CA TRP A 33 -8.96 -1.62 -11.38
C TRP A 33 -8.79 -0.95 -12.76
N PRO A 34 -9.47 0.16 -13.09
CA PRO A 34 -9.32 0.82 -14.39
C PRO A 34 -7.92 1.41 -14.61
N PHE A 35 -7.21 1.80 -13.55
CA PHE A 35 -5.83 2.29 -13.66
C PHE A 35 -4.86 1.15 -13.95
N PHE A 36 -5.04 -0.01 -13.31
CA PHE A 36 -4.24 -1.20 -13.59
C PHE A 36 -4.46 -1.72 -15.01
N GLU A 37 -5.70 -1.75 -15.50
CA GLU A 37 -6.02 -2.17 -16.87
C GLU A 37 -5.36 -1.26 -17.91
N ARG A 38 -5.49 0.06 -17.75
CA ARG A 38 -4.87 1.05 -18.64
C ARG A 38 -3.34 1.05 -18.51
N GLY A 39 -2.83 0.88 -17.30
CA GLY A 39 -1.40 0.73 -17.02
C GLY A 39 -0.82 -0.49 -17.73
N TRP A 40 -1.46 -1.65 -17.58
CA TRP A 40 -1.03 -2.89 -18.24
C TRP A 40 -1.03 -2.78 -19.77
N THR A 41 -2.08 -2.17 -20.33
CA THR A 41 -2.17 -1.90 -21.76
C THR A 41 -1.05 -0.97 -22.24
N SER A 42 -0.70 0.05 -21.45
CA SER A 42 0.39 0.99 -21.73
C SER A 42 1.78 0.32 -21.70
N ILE A 43 2.02 -0.61 -20.75
CA ILE A 43 3.24 -1.45 -20.71
C ILE A 43 3.32 -2.32 -21.97
N ARG A 44 2.23 -3.03 -22.29
CA ARG A 44 2.17 -3.94 -23.44
C ARG A 44 2.45 -3.20 -24.76
N ASN A 45 1.91 -1.99 -24.90
CA ASN A 45 2.10 -1.16 -26.09
C ASN A 45 3.44 -0.42 -26.12
N ARG A 46 4.32 -0.60 -25.11
CA ARG A 46 5.60 0.10 -24.94
C ARG A 46 5.49 1.63 -25.01
N ARG A 47 4.32 2.16 -24.66
CA ARG A 47 4.04 3.60 -24.60
C ARG A 47 3.67 3.95 -23.17
N THR A 48 4.68 4.13 -22.34
CA THR A 48 4.51 4.48 -20.92
C THR A 48 3.86 5.86 -20.78
N ASN A 49 2.81 5.92 -19.98
CA ASN A 49 2.03 7.12 -19.66
C ASN A 49 1.87 7.27 -18.13
N MET A 50 1.18 8.32 -17.68
CA MET A 50 0.73 8.55 -16.31
C MET A 50 0.09 7.29 -15.69
N PHE A 51 -0.76 6.56 -16.42
CA PHE A 51 -1.41 5.34 -15.92
C PHE A 51 -0.42 4.24 -15.53
N THR A 52 0.67 4.06 -16.28
CA THR A 52 1.73 3.11 -15.90
C THR A 52 2.42 3.51 -14.60
N LEU A 53 2.66 4.80 -14.41
CA LEU A 53 3.32 5.31 -13.20
C LEU A 53 2.40 5.17 -11.98
N ILE A 54 1.11 5.47 -12.13
CA ILE A 54 0.10 5.25 -11.08
C ILE A 54 -0.01 3.77 -10.74
N ALA A 55 -0.20 2.90 -11.74
CA ALA A 55 -0.36 1.46 -11.51
C ALA A 55 0.86 0.85 -10.80
N LEU A 56 2.08 1.24 -11.22
CA LEU A 56 3.30 0.79 -10.54
C LEU A 56 3.44 1.38 -9.13
N GLY A 57 3.17 2.68 -8.96
CA GLY A 57 3.31 3.34 -7.65
C GLY A 57 2.33 2.80 -6.62
N VAL A 58 1.04 2.72 -6.97
CA VAL A 58 -0.01 2.17 -6.11
C VAL A 58 0.23 0.68 -5.86
N GLY A 59 0.57 -0.09 -6.89
CA GLY A 59 0.86 -1.52 -6.77
C GLY A 59 2.06 -1.80 -5.85
N ALA A 60 3.16 -1.06 -6.02
CA ALA A 60 4.34 -1.20 -5.17
C ALA A 60 4.06 -0.79 -3.72
N ALA A 61 3.36 0.34 -3.50
CA ALA A 61 2.98 0.79 -2.16
C ALA A 61 2.06 -0.22 -1.45
N PHE A 62 1.08 -0.77 -2.15
CA PHE A 62 0.17 -1.77 -1.61
C PHE A 62 0.90 -3.08 -1.27
N LEU A 63 1.68 -3.64 -2.21
CA LEU A 63 2.42 -4.89 -2.00
C LEU A 63 3.45 -4.78 -0.87
N PHE A 64 4.18 -3.67 -0.79
CA PHE A 64 5.11 -3.40 0.32
C PHE A 64 4.37 -3.38 1.65
N SER A 65 3.22 -2.70 1.71
CA SER A 65 2.41 -2.59 2.93
C SER A 65 1.84 -3.93 3.36
N VAL A 66 1.38 -4.75 2.41
CA VAL A 66 0.91 -6.12 2.66
C VAL A 66 2.05 -6.98 3.19
N ALA A 67 3.23 -6.94 2.56
CA ALA A 67 4.40 -7.69 3.02
C ALA A 67 4.82 -7.28 4.43
N GLY A 68 4.87 -5.99 4.73
CA GLY A 68 5.19 -5.47 6.07
C GLY A 68 4.15 -5.84 7.15
N THR A 69 2.89 -6.05 6.74
CA THR A 69 1.81 -6.44 7.66
C THR A 69 1.78 -7.95 7.92
N VAL A 70 1.90 -8.76 6.87
CA VAL A 70 1.77 -10.22 6.95
C VAL A 70 3.07 -10.89 7.39
N ALA A 71 4.20 -10.40 6.91
CA ALA A 71 5.51 -10.97 7.19
C ALA A 71 6.53 -9.89 7.59
N PRO A 72 6.33 -9.20 8.72
CA PRO A 72 7.30 -8.23 9.23
C PRO A 72 8.67 -8.88 9.46
N ASP A 73 8.71 -10.20 9.71
CA ASP A 73 9.92 -10.96 9.97
C ASP A 73 10.88 -11.12 8.78
N LEU A 74 10.41 -10.85 7.56
CA LEU A 74 11.24 -10.83 6.35
C LEU A 74 12.08 -9.55 6.23
N PHE A 75 11.72 -8.47 6.93
CA PHE A 75 12.39 -7.18 6.83
C PHE A 75 13.57 -7.09 7.81
N PRO A 76 14.75 -6.55 7.42
CA PRO A 76 15.85 -6.34 8.36
C PRO A 76 15.42 -5.48 9.55
N GLY A 77 16.05 -5.68 10.72
CA GLY A 77 15.67 -4.99 11.96
C GLY A 77 15.63 -3.45 11.85
N GLY A 78 16.44 -2.86 10.97
CA GLY A 78 16.44 -1.41 10.72
C GLY A 78 15.17 -0.86 10.06
N PHE A 79 14.36 -1.71 9.42
CA PHE A 79 13.06 -1.33 8.84
C PHE A 79 11.88 -1.55 9.80
N ARG A 80 12.14 -2.07 11.01
CA ARG A 80 11.12 -2.32 12.02
C ARG A 80 11.26 -1.31 13.15
N VAL A 81 10.24 -0.50 13.36
CA VAL A 81 10.14 0.37 14.52
C VAL A 81 9.18 -0.31 15.50
N HIS A 82 9.65 -0.70 16.69
CA HIS A 82 8.85 -1.46 17.67
C HIS A 82 8.25 -2.78 17.14
N GLY A 83 8.98 -3.50 16.28
CA GLY A 83 8.55 -4.82 15.77
C GLY A 83 7.43 -4.75 14.73
N VAL A 84 7.16 -3.57 14.18
CA VAL A 84 6.22 -3.32 13.08
C VAL A 84 6.93 -2.58 11.94
N VAL A 85 6.52 -2.90 10.71
CA VAL A 85 6.99 -2.19 9.51
C VAL A 85 6.02 -1.05 9.22
N GLU A 86 6.56 0.11 8.85
CA GLU A 86 5.76 1.25 8.44
C GLU A 86 5.05 0.95 7.10
N THR A 87 3.74 1.17 7.06
CA THR A 87 2.91 0.86 5.89
C THR A 87 2.44 2.13 5.17
N TYR A 88 2.18 1.97 3.87
CA TYR A 88 1.75 3.00 2.92
C TYR A 88 0.33 2.76 2.39
N PHE A 89 -0.51 2.04 3.14
CA PHE A 89 -1.91 1.80 2.75
C PHE A 89 -2.68 3.10 2.50
N ASP A 90 -2.46 4.11 3.34
CA ASP A 90 -3.05 5.44 3.21
C ASP A 90 -2.67 6.11 1.87
N THR A 91 -1.38 6.08 1.51
CA THR A 91 -0.88 6.63 0.25
C THR A 91 -1.46 5.87 -0.94
N ALA A 92 -1.54 4.54 -0.88
CA ALA A 92 -2.14 3.74 -1.95
C ALA A 92 -3.63 4.08 -2.14
N VAL A 93 -4.37 4.27 -1.04
CA VAL A 93 -5.80 4.65 -1.06
C VAL A 93 -6.02 6.06 -1.60
N VAL A 94 -5.17 7.04 -1.23
CA VAL A 94 -5.32 8.44 -1.66
C VAL A 94 -5.02 8.62 -3.15
N ILE A 95 -4.12 7.81 -3.71
CA ILE A 95 -3.73 7.89 -5.13
C ILE A 95 -4.75 7.15 -6.03
N THR A 96 -5.42 6.13 -5.49
CA THR A 96 -6.41 5.31 -6.22
C THR A 96 -7.73 6.06 -6.33
#